data_AF-A0A426XU43-F1
#
_entry.id   AF-A0A426XU43-F1
#
_cell.length_a   1.000
_cell.length_b   1.000
_cell.length_c   1.000
_cell.angle_alpha   90.00
_cell.angle_beta   90.00
_cell.angle_gamma   90.00
#
_symmetry.space_group_name_H-M   'P 1'
#
loop_
_entity.id
_entity.type
_entity.pdbx_description
1 polymer ?
#
loop_
_entity_poly.entity_id
_entity_poly.type
_entity_poly.pdbx_seq_one_letter_code
_entity_poly.pdbx_strand_id
1 'polypeptide(L)' 'MGILRSFGEFACMVVEGACEQVIVGDLYCDIPLGLYVIHGDTIVLIQIKDLEGENLPTDAVNVWVAEIRRVSAFT' A
#
# COMPACT_ATOMS: atom_id res chain seq x y z
N MET A 1 -1.13 -0.55 -2.77
CA MET A 1 -1.65 -0.21 -4.11
C MET A 1 -2.72 -1.21 -4.52
N GLY A 2 -3.50 -0.96 -5.57
CA GLY A 2 -4.51 -1.89 -6.09
C GLY A 2 -5.52 -1.21 -7.03
N ILE A 3 -6.45 -1.98 -7.57
CA ILE A 3 -7.50 -1.49 -8.49
C ILE A 3 -8.78 -1.22 -7.69
N LEU A 4 -9.25 0.03 -7.69
CA LEU A 4 -10.52 0.40 -7.07
C LEU A 4 -11.68 -0.21 -7.86
N ARG A 5 -12.50 -1.03 -7.19
CA ARG A 5 -13.68 -1.69 -7.79
C ARG A 5 -14.99 -1.05 -7.37
N SER A 6 -15.06 -0.54 -6.15
CA SER A 6 -16.24 0.12 -5.61
C SER A 6 -15.86 1.12 -4.52
N PHE A 7 -16.62 2.20 -4.40
CA PHE A 7 -16.47 3.27 -3.43
C PHE A 7 -17.84 3.66 -2.87
N GLY A 8 -17.97 3.74 -1.55
CA GLY A 8 -19.19 4.12 -0.84
C GLY A 8 -19.20 5.57 -0.36
N GLU A 9 -20.37 6.07 0.02
CA GLU A 9 -20.57 7.46 0.48
C GLU A 9 -19.73 7.83 1.72
N PHE A 10 -19.33 6.85 2.52
CA PHE A 10 -18.49 7.01 3.71
C PHE A 10 -17.00 6.82 3.43
N ALA A 11 -16.59 6.84 2.16
CA ALA A 11 -15.25 6.47 1.72
C ALA A 11 -14.85 5.00 1.99
N CYS A 12 -15.81 4.11 2.22
CA CYS A 12 -15.52 2.67 2.21
C CYS A 12 -15.15 2.21 0.80
N MET A 13 -14.14 1.33 0.67
CA MET A 13 -13.58 0.95 -0.64
C MET A 13 -13.40 -0.55 -0.76
N VAL A 14 -13.66 -1.08 -1.95
CA VAL A 14 -13.26 -2.44 -2.36
C VAL A 14 -12.12 -2.32 -3.36
N VAL A 15 -10.97 -2.90 -3.01
CA VAL A 15 -9.74 -2.85 -3.81
C VAL A 15 -9.34 -4.26 -4.21
N GLU A 16 -9.28 -4.51 -5.52
CA GLU A 16 -8.82 -5.77 -6.12
C GLU A 16 -7.31 -5.72 -6.37
N GLY A 17 -6.63 -6.86 -6.18
CA GLY A 17 -5.18 -6.93 -6.34
C GLY A 17 -4.45 -5.99 -5.37
N ALA A 18 -5.02 -5.79 -4.19
CA ALA A 18 -4.46 -4.94 -3.16
C ALA A 18 -3.10 -5.48 -2.69
N CYS A 19 -2.14 -4.56 -2.54
CA CYS A 19 -0.90 -4.76 -1.81
C CYS A 19 -0.73 -3.67 -0.76
N GLU A 20 -0.18 -4.03 0.39
CA GLU A 20 0.36 -3.07 1.35
C GLU A 20 1.79 -2.76 0.94
N GLN A 21 2.11 -1.48 0.75
CA GLN A 21 3.48 -1.04 0.48
C GLN A 21 4.06 -0.51 1.78
N VAL A 22 5.08 -1.20 2.31
CA VAL A 22 5.79 -0.80 3.52
C VAL A 22 7.13 -0.20 3.13
N ILE A 23 7.43 1.00 3.65
CA ILE A 23 8.67 1.72 3.41
C ILE A 23 9.30 2.08 4.76
N VAL A 24 10.55 1.66 4.99
CA VAL A 24 11.31 1.97 6.21
C VAL A 24 12.69 2.45 5.80
N GLY A 25 12.93 3.76 5.91
CA GLY A 25 14.16 4.37 5.39
C GLY A 25 14.27 4.20 3.87
N ASP A 26 15.35 3.56 3.44
CA ASP A 26 15.62 3.19 2.04
C ASP A 26 15.07 1.80 1.67
N LEU A 27 14.48 1.05 2.61
CA LEU A 27 13.93 -0.27 2.34
C LEU A 27 12.45 -0.18 1.97
N TYR A 28 12.02 -0.99 1.01
CA TYR A 28 10.60 -1.16 0.71
C TYR A 28 10.22 -2.63 0.44
N CYS A 29 8.93 -2.93 0.60
CA CYS A 29 8.37 -4.22 0.24
C CYS A 29 6.87 -4.10 -0.04
N ASP A 30 6.40 -4.76 -1.10
CA ASP A 30 4.97 -4.90 -1.38
C ASP A 30 4.47 -6.25 -0.85
N ILE A 31 3.51 -6.20 0.07
CA ILE A 31 2.89 -7.38 0.70
C ILE A 31 1.52 -7.60 0.04
N PRO A 32 1.29 -8.71 -0.68
CA PRO A 32 0.02 -8.97 -1.33
C PRO A 32 -1.10 -9.23 -0.30
N LEU A 33 -2.23 -8.55 -0.49
CA LEU A 33 -3.46 -8.69 0.31
C LEU A 33 -4.61 -9.32 -0.48
N GLY A 34 -4.59 -9.23 -1.81
CA GLY A 34 -5.62 -9.80 -2.68
C GLY A 34 -6.85 -8.89 -2.81
N LEU A 35 -8.05 -9.37 -2.47
CA LEU A 35 -9.25 -8.55 -2.42
C LEU A 35 -9.40 -7.94 -1.02
N TYR A 36 -9.36 -6.62 -0.93
CA TYR A 36 -9.34 -5.92 0.35
C TYR A 36 -10.48 -4.91 0.49
N VAL A 37 -11.09 -4.87 1.68
CA VAL A 37 -12.16 -3.92 2.02
C VAL A 37 -11.61 -2.92 3.04
N ILE A 38 -11.66 -1.64 2.70
CA ILE A 38 -11.20 -0.54 3.54
C ILE A 38 -12.42 0.16 4.11
N HIS A 39 -12.47 0.31 5.43
CA HIS A 39 -13.51 1.09 6.10
C HIS A 39 -13.11 2.57 6.10
N GLY A 40 -14.03 3.45 5.71
CA GLY A 40 -13.66 4.82 5.36
C GLY A 40 -13.22 5.70 6.53
N ASP A 41 -13.56 5.34 7.77
CA ASP A 41 -13.07 6.02 8.97
C ASP A 41 -11.58 5.79 9.25
N THR A 42 -10.96 4.77 8.63
CA THR A 42 -9.52 4.47 8.74
C THR A 42 -8.68 5.20 7.69
N ILE A 43 -9.32 5.88 6.74
CA ILE A 43 -8.63 6.49 5.60
C ILE A 43 -8.12 7.89 5.98
N VAL A 44 -6.82 8.08 5.87
CA VAL A 44 -6.19 9.41 6.00
C VAL A 44 -6.16 10.15 4.66
N LEU A 45 -5.76 9.46 3.58
CA LEU A 45 -5.65 10.03 2.23
C LEU A 45 -5.80 8.93 1.18
N ILE A 46 -6.39 9.29 0.04
CA ILE A 46 -6.46 8.44 -1.16
C ILE A 46 -5.69 9.13 -2.28
N GLN A 47 -4.75 8.41 -2.89
CA GLN A 47 -4.04 8.87 -4.08
C GLN A 47 -4.44 7.99 -5.26
N ILE A 48 -5.04 8.59 -6.28
CA ILE A 48 -5.24 7.95 -7.58
C ILE A 48 -3.94 8.15 -8.36
N LYS A 49 -3.34 7.05 -8.82
CA LYS A 49 -2.14 7.08 -9.66
C LYS A 49 -2.52 6.73 -11.09
N ASP A 50 -2.00 7.51 -12.04
CA ASP A 50 -1.97 7.08 -13.45
C ASP A 50 -1.03 5.88 -13.59
N LEU A 51 -1.19 5.12 -14.68
CA LEU A 51 -0.36 3.94 -14.95
C LEU A 51 1.12 4.27 -15.18
N GLU A 52 1.46 5.55 -15.36
CA GLU A 52 2.83 6.00 -15.62
C GLU A 52 3.50 6.52 -14.34
N GLY A 53 4.53 5.82 -13.88
CA GLY A 53 5.46 6.28 -12.85
C GLY A 53 5.30 5.59 -11.49
N GLU A 54 6.39 4.98 -11.03
CA GLU A 54 6.50 4.47 -9.67
C GLU A 54 6.84 5.64 -8.73
N ASN A 55 6.06 5.82 -7.65
CA ASN A 55 6.34 6.85 -6.65
C ASN A 55 7.20 6.28 -5.52
N LEU A 56 8.32 5.65 -5.89
CA LEU A 56 9.30 5.17 -4.93
C LEU A 56 10.40 6.23 -4.73
N PRO A 57 11.03 6.26 -3.55
CA PRO A 57 12.30 6.97 -3.38
C PRO A 57 13.33 6.50 -4.42
N THR A 58 14.16 7.41 -4.93
CA THR A 58 15.11 7.17 -6.04
C THR A 58 16.07 5.99 -5.79
N ASP A 59 16.37 5.71 -4.52
CA ASP A 59 17.36 4.69 -4.09
C ASP A 59 16.72 3.56 -3.28
N ALA A 60 15.41 3.31 -3.43
CA ALA A 60 14.70 2.32 -2.63
C ALA A 60 15.16 0.87 -2.93
N VAL A 61 15.46 0.10 -1.88
CA VAL A 61 15.89 -1.30 -1.94
C VAL A 61 14.74 -2.23 -1.60
N ASN A 62 14.37 -3.11 -2.53
CA ASN A 62 13.34 -4.11 -2.29
C ASN A 62 13.89 -5.20 -1.36
N VAL A 63 13.14 -5.54 -0.31
CA VAL A 63 13.49 -6.60 0.64
C VAL A 63 12.37 -7.60 0.82
N TRP A 64 12.69 -8.75 1.41
CA TRP A 64 11.71 -9.78 1.75
C TRP A 64 10.73 -9.31 2.83
N VAL A 65 9.50 -9.84 2.77
CA VAL A 65 8.43 -9.57 3.75
C VAL A 65 8.88 -9.82 5.20
N ALA A 66 9.72 -10.84 5.44
CA ALA A 66 10.23 -11.12 6.77
C ALA A 66 11.14 -9.99 7.30
N GLU A 67 11.99 -9.43 6.44
CA GLU A 67 12.93 -8.38 6.84
C GLU A 67 12.22 -7.05 7.02
N ILE A 68 11.33 -6.65 6.09
CA ILE A 68 10.60 -5.39 6.24
C ILE A 68 9.75 -5.39 7.52
N ARG A 69 9.09 -6.51 7.85
CA ARG A 69 8.29 -6.65 9.08
C ARG A 69 9.15 -6.56 10.34
N ARG A 70 10.36 -7.14 10.29
CA ARG A 70 11.31 -7.07 11.40
C ARG A 70 11.71 -5.63 11.68
N VAL A 71 12.07 -4.85 10.67
CA VAL A 71 12.51 -3.46 10.86
C VAL A 71 11.36 -2.50 11.19
N SER A 72 10.16 -2.75 10.64
CA SER A 72 8.96 -1.95 10.92
C SER A 72 8.49 -2.03 12.37
N ALA A 73 8.77 -3.14 13.07
CA ALA A 73 8.39 -3.32 14.47
C ALA A 73 9.16 -2.40 15.44
N PHE A 74 10.22 -1.72 14.97
CA PHE A 74 11.08 -0.85 15.79
C PHE A 74 10.98 0.63 15.42
N THR A 75 10.04 1.01 14.54
CA THR A 75 9.78 2.40 14.14
C THR A 75 8.50 2.90 14.83
#